data_AF-A0A6P0P1K7-F1
#
_entry.id   AF-A0A6P0P1K7-F1
#
_cell.length_a   1.000
_cell.length_b   1.000
_cell.length_c   1.000
_cell.angle_alpha   90.00
_cell.angle_beta   90.00
_cell.angle_gamma   90.00
#
_symmetry.space_group_name_H-M   'P 1'
#
loop_
_entity.id
_entity.type
_entity.pdbx_description
1 polymer ?
#
loop_
_entity_poly.entity_id
_entity_poly.type
_entity_poly.pdbx_seq_one_letter_code
_entity_poly.pdbx_strand_id
1 'polypeptide(L)'
;MNKSEATTQKITISRQAGDWYISLAFEFTPSVTSTSTEVVGVDLGIKTLATLSTGEVFESVKPYKKAQNRLAKLQRQLSRKVKHSSNWYKAVIKLAKQHRRVANIRKDALDKLTTYVAKNHGTVVIEDLNVSGMLANHKLAKSIADQGFYEFRRQLEYKCQWYDCELVVVDRFFPSSLDLL
;
A
#
# COMPACT_ATOMS: atom_id res chain seq x y z
N MET A 1 -3.82 -29.11 -19.05
CA MET A 1 -4.14 -27.90 -18.25
C MET A 1 -4.99 -28.38 -17.08
N ASN A 2 -4.38 -28.61 -15.91
CA ASN A 2 -5.11 -29.15 -14.77
C ASN A 2 -6.07 -28.07 -14.26
N LYS A 3 -7.38 -28.34 -14.32
CA LYS A 3 -8.37 -27.53 -13.61
C LYS A 3 -8.17 -27.80 -12.13
N SER A 4 -7.53 -26.89 -11.41
CA SER A 4 -7.66 -26.84 -9.97
C SER A 4 -9.06 -26.29 -9.65
N GLU A 5 -9.93 -27.14 -9.11
CA GLU A 5 -11.20 -26.71 -8.57
C GLU A 5 -10.92 -26.06 -7.21
N ALA A 6 -11.14 -24.75 -7.09
CA ALA A 6 -11.02 -24.02 -5.85
C ALA A 6 -12.42 -23.74 -5.30
N THR A 7 -12.73 -24.30 -4.12
CA THR A 7 -14.01 -24.04 -3.43
C THR A 7 -13.97 -22.64 -2.82
N THR A 8 -14.86 -21.76 -3.27
CA THR A 8 -14.98 -20.40 -2.75
C THR A 8 -15.78 -20.41 -1.45
N GLN A 9 -15.23 -19.83 -0.38
CA GLN A 9 -15.88 -19.79 0.93
C GLN A 9 -16.80 -18.56 1.10
N LYS A 10 -16.48 -17.45 0.44
CA LYS A 10 -17.26 -16.20 0.53
C LYS A 10 -17.20 -15.41 -0.77
N ILE A 11 -18.37 -14.95 -1.22
CA ILE A 11 -18.51 -14.04 -2.36
C ILE A 11 -19.03 -12.70 -1.84
N THR A 12 -18.34 -11.61 -2.16
CA THR A 12 -18.78 -10.25 -1.82
C THR A 12 -18.97 -9.44 -3.09
N ILE A 13 -20.17 -8.90 -3.29
CA ILE A 13 -20.47 -7.97 -4.38
C ILE A 13 -20.45 -6.56 -3.82
N SER A 14 -19.69 -5.67 -4.45
CA SER A 14 -19.60 -4.27 -4.05
C SER A 14 -19.63 -3.34 -5.26
N ARG A 15 -19.97 -2.07 -5.02
CA ARG A 15 -19.95 -1.02 -6.04
C ARG A 15 -19.09 0.14 -5.57
N GLN A 16 -18.08 0.49 -6.36
CA GLN A 16 -17.16 1.57 -6.03
C GLN A 16 -16.92 2.47 -7.24
N ALA A 17 -17.03 3.78 -7.04
CA ALA A 17 -16.77 4.79 -8.08
C ALA A 17 -17.50 4.54 -9.41
N GLY A 18 -18.70 3.96 -9.34
CA GLY A 18 -19.56 3.66 -10.48
C GLY A 18 -19.43 2.24 -11.03
N ASP A 19 -18.39 1.51 -10.67
CA ASP A 19 -18.10 0.17 -11.20
C ASP A 19 -18.45 -0.92 -10.18
N TRP A 20 -18.84 -2.10 -10.67
CA TRP A 20 -19.14 -3.27 -9.87
C TRP A 20 -17.90 -4.15 -9.69
N TYR A 21 -17.73 -4.71 -8.50
CA TYR A 21 -16.65 -5.61 -8.13
C TYR A 21 -17.24 -6.88 -7.51
N ILE A 22 -16.66 -8.01 -7.85
CA ILE A 22 -16.92 -9.31 -7.22
C ILE A 22 -15.60 -9.76 -6.60
N SER A 23 -15.62 -10.02 -5.29
CA SER A 23 -14.49 -10.59 -4.56
C SER A 23 -14.83 -12.01 -4.14
N LEU A 24 -13.96 -12.94 -4.50
CA LEU A 24 -14.06 -14.37 -4.20
C LEU A 24 -12.95 -14.70 -3.20
N ALA A 25 -13.32 -15.19 -2.02
CA ALA A 25 -12.37 -15.68 -1.02
C ALA A 25 -12.24 -17.20 -1.15
N PHE A 26 -11.02 -17.68 -1.31
CA PHE A 26 -10.70 -19.10 -1.43
C PHE A 26 -9.38 -19.37 -0.69
N GLU A 27 -9.22 -20.59 -0.22
CA GLU A 27 -7.97 -21.07 0.36
C GLU A 27 -7.00 -21.42 -0.76
N PHE A 28 -5.73 -21.06 -0.56
CA PHE A 28 -4.66 -21.52 -1.43
C PHE A 28 -3.38 -21.66 -0.61
N THR A 29 -2.56 -22.64 -1.00
CA THR A 29 -1.21 -22.79 -0.48
C THR A 29 -0.27 -22.02 -1.42
N PRO A 30 0.45 -20.99 -0.94
CA PRO A 30 1.40 -20.29 -1.78
C PRO A 30 2.54 -21.24 -2.18
N SER A 31 2.97 -21.16 -3.44
CA SER A 31 4.16 -21.87 -3.90
C SER A 31 5.39 -21.15 -3.36
N VAL A 32 6.11 -21.79 -2.45
CA VAL A 32 7.38 -21.29 -1.93
C VAL A 32 8.34 -21.07 -3.10
N THR A 33 8.87 -19.86 -3.23
CA THR A 33 10.02 -19.58 -4.08
C THR A 33 11.23 -19.74 -3.20
N SER A 34 12.30 -20.42 -3.65
CA SER A 34 13.54 -20.49 -2.90
C SER A 34 14.06 -19.07 -2.65
N THR A 35 13.96 -18.59 -1.43
CA THR A 35 14.41 -17.29 -0.98
C THR A 35 15.91 -17.30 -0.76
N SER A 36 16.56 -16.17 -1.04
CA SER A 36 17.94 -15.89 -0.63
C SER A 36 18.07 -16.04 0.90
N THR A 37 19.24 -16.36 1.43
CA THR A 37 19.49 -16.29 2.89
C THR A 37 19.85 -14.88 3.36
N GLU A 38 19.80 -13.89 2.45
CA GLU A 38 20.18 -12.51 2.73
C GLU A 38 19.14 -11.78 3.60
N VAL A 39 19.68 -10.98 4.53
CA VAL A 39 18.92 -10.08 5.40
C VAL A 39 18.95 -8.68 4.80
N VAL A 40 17.80 -8.01 4.74
CA VAL A 40 17.70 -6.62 4.28
C VAL A 40 16.91 -5.75 5.25
N GLY A 41 17.47 -4.60 5.60
CA GLY A 41 16.75 -3.53 6.29
C GLY A 41 16.02 -2.64 5.30
N VAL A 42 14.78 -2.24 5.63
CA VAL A 42 13.99 -1.29 4.83
C VAL A 42 13.68 -0.04 5.64
N ASP A 43 14.30 1.08 5.25
CA ASP A 43 13.97 2.40 5.79
C ASP A 43 12.90 3.07 4.91
N LEU A 44 11.77 3.49 5.51
CA LEU A 44 10.66 4.13 4.80
C LEU A 44 10.70 5.65 4.94
N GLY A 45 10.54 6.34 3.81
CA GLY A 45 10.69 7.79 3.75
C GLY A 45 9.50 8.55 3.17
N ILE A 46 9.51 9.87 3.37
CA ILE A 46 8.62 10.80 2.64
C ILE A 46 9.30 11.32 1.37
N LYS A 47 10.63 11.42 1.38
CA LYS A 47 11.43 11.91 0.25
C LYS A 47 11.50 10.82 -0.83
N THR A 48 12.12 9.69 -0.48
CA THR A 48 12.09 8.40 -1.17
C THR A 48 11.03 7.52 -0.50
N LEU A 49 10.48 6.52 -1.20
CA LEU A 49 9.49 5.61 -0.61
C LEU A 49 10.18 4.63 0.35
N ALA A 50 11.27 4.02 -0.11
CA ALA A 50 12.08 3.12 0.69
C ALA A 50 13.55 3.18 0.28
N THR A 51 14.45 2.92 1.22
CA THR A 51 15.87 2.68 0.99
C THR A 51 16.23 1.34 1.62
N LEU A 52 16.87 0.44 0.86
CA LEU A 52 17.33 -0.84 1.37
C LEU A 52 18.74 -0.71 1.96
N SER A 53 19.07 -1.55 2.95
CA SER A 53 20.43 -1.63 3.52
C SER A 53 21.49 -2.04 2.49
N THR A 54 21.08 -2.67 1.40
CA THR A 54 21.87 -3.02 0.21
C THR A 54 22.17 -1.81 -0.70
N GLY A 55 21.49 -0.68 -0.49
CA GLY A 55 21.70 0.59 -1.20
C GLY A 55 20.67 0.90 -2.29
N GLU A 56 19.78 -0.02 -2.65
CA GLU A 56 18.69 0.27 -3.59
C GLU A 56 17.72 1.31 -3.03
N VAL A 57 17.37 2.27 -3.88
CA VAL A 57 16.44 3.35 -3.55
C VAL A 57 15.18 3.23 -4.38
N PHE A 58 14.04 3.20 -3.71
CA PHE A 58 12.73 3.20 -4.33
C PHE A 58 12.10 4.59 -4.25
N GLU A 59 11.86 5.17 -5.41
CA GLU A 59 11.33 6.52 -5.52
C GLU A 59 9.86 6.61 -5.12
N SER A 60 9.50 7.74 -4.50
CA SER A 60 8.12 7.98 -4.08
C SER A 60 7.29 8.58 -5.22
N VAL A 61 6.24 7.87 -5.60
CA VAL A 61 5.32 8.26 -6.69
C VAL A 61 4.46 9.48 -6.38
N LYS A 62 4.19 9.77 -5.09
CA LYS A 62 3.41 10.92 -4.56
C LYS A 62 2.09 11.19 -5.33
N PRO A 63 1.20 10.19 -5.49
CA PRO A 63 0.06 10.29 -6.38
C PRO A 63 -0.98 11.32 -5.91
N TYR A 64 -1.20 11.47 -4.59
CA TYR A 64 -2.10 12.49 -4.07
C TYR A 64 -1.55 13.89 -4.31
N LYS A 65 -0.25 14.11 -4.09
CA LYS A 65 0.40 15.39 -4.42
C LYS A 65 0.20 15.76 -5.89
N LYS A 66 0.43 14.82 -6.82
CA LYS A 66 0.22 15.01 -8.26
C LYS A 66 -1.26 15.28 -8.61
N ALA A 67 -2.20 14.63 -7.92
CA ALA A 67 -3.63 14.76 -8.18
C ALA A 67 -4.32 15.92 -7.45
N GLN A 68 -3.63 16.65 -6.57
CA GLN A 68 -4.22 17.61 -5.63
C GLN A 68 -5.08 18.68 -6.31
N ASN A 69 -4.56 19.34 -7.35
CA ASN A 69 -5.29 20.40 -8.05
C ASN A 69 -6.58 19.87 -8.69
N ARG A 70 -6.51 18.65 -9.25
CA ARG A 70 -7.68 18.00 -9.86
C ARG A 70 -8.72 17.64 -8.80
N LEU A 71 -8.29 17.08 -7.67
CA LEU A 71 -9.18 16.74 -6.55
C LEU A 71 -9.85 17.98 -5.98
N ALA A 72 -9.10 19.06 -5.74
CA ALA A 72 -9.65 20.34 -5.26
C ALA A 72 -10.70 20.91 -6.23
N LYS A 73 -10.43 20.87 -7.54
CA LYS A 73 -11.40 21.28 -8.56
C LYS A 73 -12.67 20.44 -8.53
N LEU A 74 -12.55 19.12 -8.44
CA LEU A 74 -13.70 18.20 -8.38
C LEU A 74 -14.51 18.39 -7.09
N GLN A 75 -13.85 18.58 -5.95
CA GLN A 75 -14.50 18.88 -4.67
C GLN A 75 -15.28 20.20 -4.72
N ARG A 76 -14.68 21.27 -5.26
CA ARG A 76 -15.37 22.57 -5.45
C ARG A 76 -16.54 22.47 -6.43
N GLN A 77 -16.42 21.66 -7.46
CA GLN A 77 -17.53 21.41 -8.38
C GLN A 77 -18.68 20.67 -7.70
N LEU A 78 -18.37 19.66 -6.88
CA LEU A 78 -19.35 18.88 -6.12
C LEU A 78 -20.07 19.74 -5.08
N SER A 79 -19.36 20.57 -4.32
CA SER A 79 -19.94 21.41 -3.27
C SER A 79 -20.96 22.43 -3.79
N ARG A 80 -20.86 22.79 -5.07
CA ARG A 80 -21.79 23.70 -5.77
C ARG A 80 -23.01 22.98 -6.36
N LYS A 81 -23.11 21.66 -6.27
CA LYS A 81 -24.26 20.90 -6.79
C LYS A 81 -25.35 20.76 -5.72
N VAL A 82 -26.61 20.91 -6.14
CA VAL A 82 -27.77 20.59 -5.30
C VAL A 82 -27.72 19.12 -4.92
N LYS A 83 -27.61 18.83 -3.63
CA LYS A 83 -27.52 17.47 -3.08
C LYS A 83 -28.66 16.60 -3.62
N HIS A 84 -28.38 15.33 -3.91
CA HIS A 84 -29.33 14.37 -4.49
C HIS A 84 -29.85 14.66 -5.91
N SER A 85 -29.44 15.75 -6.57
CA SER A 85 -29.72 15.92 -8.00
C SER A 85 -28.94 14.91 -8.86
N SER A 86 -29.42 14.62 -10.08
CA SER A 86 -28.70 13.78 -11.05
C SER A 86 -27.26 14.29 -11.30
N ASN A 87 -27.10 15.62 -11.38
CA ASN A 87 -25.79 16.25 -11.56
C ASN A 87 -24.88 16.11 -10.34
N TRP A 88 -25.45 16.07 -9.13
CA TRP A 88 -24.70 15.78 -7.91
C TRP A 88 -24.16 14.35 -7.92
N TYR A 89 -25.00 13.34 -8.21
CA TYR A 89 -24.54 11.95 -8.32
C TYR A 89 -23.44 11.79 -9.38
N LYS A 90 -23.56 12.43 -10.55
CA LYS A 90 -22.51 12.45 -11.57
C LYS A 90 -21.20 13.05 -11.05
N ALA A 91 -21.26 14.12 -10.25
CA ALA A 91 -20.09 14.76 -9.66
C ALA A 91 -19.44 13.88 -8.57
N VAL A 92 -20.24 13.23 -7.72
CA VAL A 92 -19.76 12.26 -6.72
C VAL A 92 -18.97 11.13 -7.39
N ILE A 93 -19.51 10.53 -8.45
CA ILE A 93 -18.82 9.46 -9.18
C ILE A 93 -17.49 9.94 -9.77
N LYS A 94 -17.45 11.15 -10.37
CA LYS A 94 -16.20 11.72 -10.90
C LYS A 94 -15.14 11.91 -9.81
N LEU A 95 -15.53 12.43 -8.65
CA LEU A 95 -14.63 12.58 -7.51
C LEU A 95 -14.15 11.21 -6.99
N ALA A 96 -15.05 10.25 -6.84
CA ALA A 96 -14.73 8.89 -6.41
C ALA A 96 -13.75 8.18 -7.37
N LYS A 97 -13.93 8.34 -8.69
CA LYS A 97 -13.01 7.80 -9.71
C LYS A 97 -11.60 8.39 -9.58
N GLN A 98 -11.50 9.70 -9.29
CA GLN A 98 -10.20 10.33 -9.07
C GLN A 98 -9.51 9.83 -7.80
N HIS A 99 -10.24 9.71 -6.68
CA HIS A 99 -9.68 9.11 -5.46
C HIS A 99 -9.24 7.67 -5.67
N ARG A 100 -10.04 6.86 -6.38
CA ARG A 100 -9.68 5.48 -6.73
C ARG A 100 -8.40 5.42 -7.57
N ARG A 101 -8.23 6.31 -8.55
CA ARG A 101 -6.99 6.39 -9.34
C ARG A 101 -5.77 6.67 -8.45
N VAL A 102 -5.88 7.62 -7.52
CA VAL A 102 -4.80 7.92 -6.56
C VAL A 102 -4.47 6.70 -5.69
N ALA A 103 -5.49 6.04 -5.15
CA ALA A 103 -5.33 4.84 -4.33
C ALA A 103 -4.68 3.69 -5.13
N ASN A 104 -5.09 3.46 -6.37
CA ASN A 104 -4.55 2.40 -7.22
C ASN A 104 -3.07 2.65 -7.57
N ILE A 105 -2.68 3.89 -7.88
CA ILE A 105 -1.26 4.22 -8.16
C ILE A 105 -0.40 4.00 -6.92
N ARG A 106 -0.88 4.40 -5.73
CA ARG A 106 -0.17 4.13 -4.48
C ARG A 106 -0.04 2.64 -4.23
N LYS A 107 -1.14 1.90 -4.37
CA LYS A 107 -1.18 0.45 -4.18
C LYS A 107 -0.21 -0.27 -5.11
N ASP A 108 -0.16 0.11 -6.39
CA ASP A 108 0.75 -0.48 -7.38
C ASP A 108 2.22 -0.27 -7.01
N ALA A 109 2.60 0.93 -6.57
CA ALA A 109 3.97 1.21 -6.13
C ALA A 109 4.37 0.39 -4.90
N LEU A 110 3.50 0.33 -3.89
CA LEU A 110 3.71 -0.47 -2.69
C LEU A 110 3.76 -1.97 -3.00
N ASP A 111 2.88 -2.43 -3.89
CA ASP A 111 2.80 -3.84 -4.27
C ASP A 111 4.08 -4.30 -4.95
N LYS A 112 4.60 -3.51 -5.90
CA LYS A 112 5.87 -3.81 -6.58
C LYS A 112 7.04 -3.85 -5.61
N LEU A 113 7.14 -2.85 -4.74
CA LEU A 113 8.22 -2.78 -3.74
C LEU A 113 8.17 -3.98 -2.78
N THR A 114 7.02 -4.25 -2.16
CA THR A 114 6.88 -5.33 -1.18
C THR A 114 7.05 -6.71 -1.82
N THR A 115 6.58 -6.90 -3.06
CA THR A 115 6.85 -8.12 -3.82
C THR A 115 8.33 -8.28 -4.12
N TYR A 116 9.01 -7.21 -4.53
CA TYR A 116 10.44 -7.25 -4.79
C TYR A 116 11.21 -7.66 -3.52
N VAL A 117 10.97 -6.97 -2.41
CA VAL A 117 11.69 -7.23 -1.16
C VAL A 117 11.45 -8.66 -0.66
N ALA A 118 10.18 -9.09 -0.58
CA ALA A 118 9.83 -10.43 -0.07
C ALA A 118 10.28 -11.59 -0.97
N LYS A 119 10.50 -11.37 -2.28
CA LYS A 119 10.98 -12.42 -3.19
C LYS A 119 12.50 -12.55 -3.24
N ASN A 120 13.23 -11.49 -2.93
CA ASN A 120 14.69 -11.44 -3.15
C ASN A 120 15.49 -11.60 -1.85
N HIS A 121 14.86 -11.59 -0.68
CA HIS A 121 15.55 -11.67 0.61
C HIS A 121 14.86 -12.68 1.51
N GLY A 122 15.66 -13.42 2.28
CA GLY A 122 15.16 -14.41 3.24
C GLY A 122 14.63 -13.76 4.50
N THR A 123 15.19 -12.61 4.88
CA THR A 123 14.75 -11.87 6.06
C THR A 123 14.66 -10.38 5.73
N VAL A 124 13.54 -9.78 6.11
CA VAL A 124 13.22 -8.38 5.87
C VAL A 124 13.00 -7.71 7.22
N VAL A 125 13.82 -6.73 7.52
CA VAL A 125 13.78 -5.97 8.77
C VAL A 125 13.14 -4.61 8.49
N ILE A 126 12.09 -4.26 9.22
CA ILE A 126 11.42 -2.96 9.10
C ILE A 126 11.27 -2.30 10.47
N GLU A 127 11.30 -0.98 10.51
CA GLU A 127 11.01 -0.23 11.74
C GLU A 127 9.52 -0.24 12.11
N ASP A 128 9.21 -0.32 13.40
CA ASP A 128 7.86 -0.08 13.93
C ASP A 128 7.53 1.42 13.89
N LEU A 129 7.09 1.89 12.72
CA LEU A 129 6.65 3.27 12.56
C LEU A 129 5.36 3.51 13.34
N ASN A 130 5.37 4.48 14.26
CA ASN A 130 4.16 5.03 14.87
C ASN A 130 3.41 5.91 13.85
N VAL A 131 2.78 5.27 12.85
CA VAL A 131 2.09 5.95 11.75
C VAL A 131 0.97 6.86 12.26
N SER A 132 0.25 6.47 13.31
CA SER A 132 -0.80 7.31 13.90
C SER A 132 -0.22 8.59 14.51
N GLY A 133 0.89 8.50 15.25
CA GLY A 133 1.62 9.65 15.77
C GLY A 133 2.19 10.53 14.67
N MET A 134 2.72 9.94 13.60
CA MET A 134 3.21 10.68 12.44
C MET A 134 2.08 11.45 11.73
N LEU A 135 0.90 10.85 11.62
CA LEU A 135 -0.30 11.47 11.05
C LEU A 135 -0.88 12.60 11.94
N ALA A 136 -0.57 12.63 13.23
CA ALA A 136 -0.96 13.74 14.11
C ALA A 136 -0.23 15.05 13.77
N ASN A 137 0.95 14.97 13.13
CA ASN A 137 1.66 16.16 12.66
C ASN A 137 1.04 16.67 11.34
N HIS A 138 0.15 17.67 11.45
CA HIS A 138 -0.55 18.24 10.30
C HIS A 138 0.34 18.73 9.14
N LYS A 139 1.60 19.12 9.39
CA LYS A 139 2.53 19.57 8.34
C LYS A 139 2.96 18.41 7.44
N LEU A 140 3.12 17.21 8.01
CA LEU A 140 3.62 16.02 7.31
C LEU A 140 2.53 14.98 7.02
N ALA A 141 1.40 15.02 7.74
CA ALA A 141 0.34 14.02 7.69
C ALA A 141 -0.10 13.68 6.27
N LYS A 142 -0.25 14.72 5.42
CA LYS A 142 -0.62 14.54 4.02
C LYS A 142 0.43 13.76 3.22
N SER A 143 1.70 14.07 3.42
CA SER A 143 2.79 13.41 2.70
C SER A 143 2.98 11.99 3.19
N ILE A 144 2.84 11.74 4.49
CA ILE A 144 2.87 10.40 5.13
C ILE A 144 1.72 9.54 4.62
N ALA A 145 0.49 10.09 4.63
CA ALA A 145 -0.68 9.41 4.09
C ALA A 145 -0.54 9.09 2.59
N ASP A 146 0.24 9.87 1.86
CA ASP A 146 0.50 9.61 0.44
C ASP A 146 1.48 8.46 0.20
N GLN A 147 2.34 8.14 1.17
CA GLN A 147 3.25 6.98 1.10
C GLN A 147 2.55 5.67 1.43
N GLY A 148 1.64 5.66 2.41
CA GLY A 148 0.90 4.46 2.78
C GLY A 148 1.70 3.44 3.59
N PHE A 149 2.49 3.90 4.57
CA PHE A 149 3.35 3.04 5.41
C PHE A 149 2.61 1.88 6.11
N TYR A 150 1.38 2.10 6.56
CA TYR A 150 0.56 1.01 7.12
C TYR A 150 0.29 -0.10 6.08
N GLU A 151 -0.06 0.30 4.85
CA GLU A 151 -0.32 -0.65 3.77
C GLU A 151 0.96 -1.38 3.34
N PHE A 152 2.11 -0.71 3.39
CA PHE A 152 3.41 -1.33 3.15
C PHE A 152 3.66 -2.50 4.11
N ARG A 153 3.56 -2.25 5.43
CA ARG A 153 3.73 -3.29 6.46
C ARG A 153 2.74 -4.43 6.26
N ARG A 154 1.45 -4.10 6.11
CA ARG A 154 0.39 -5.10 5.88
C ARG A 154 0.69 -5.98 4.66
N GLN A 155 1.25 -5.40 3.60
CA GLN A 155 1.62 -6.16 2.41
C GLN A 155 2.82 -7.07 2.62
N LEU A 156 3.84 -6.62 3.34
CA LEU A 156 4.96 -7.49 3.72
C LEU A 156 4.49 -8.65 4.59
N GLU A 157 3.62 -8.41 5.58
CA GLU A 157 3.12 -9.46 6.47
C GLU A 157 2.58 -10.68 5.71
N TYR A 158 1.74 -10.47 4.68
CA TYR A 158 1.24 -11.60 3.90
C TYR A 158 2.22 -12.09 2.81
N LYS A 159 3.03 -11.21 2.21
CA LYS A 159 3.95 -11.61 1.13
C LYS A 159 5.15 -12.40 1.64
N CYS A 160 5.66 -12.04 2.81
CA CYS A 160 6.71 -12.77 3.49
C CYS A 160 6.25 -14.23 3.76
N GLN A 161 5.01 -14.42 4.23
CA GLN A 161 4.41 -15.75 4.35
C GLN A 161 4.27 -16.49 3.01
N TRP A 162 3.99 -15.78 1.92
CA TRP A 162 3.83 -16.40 0.60
C TRP A 162 5.15 -16.78 -0.08
N TYR A 163 6.22 -16.04 0.21
CA TYR A 163 7.51 -16.19 -0.45
C TYR A 163 8.58 -16.78 0.45
N ASP A 164 8.21 -17.37 1.59
CA ASP A 164 9.15 -17.98 2.56
C ASP A 164 10.25 -17.01 2.98
N CYS A 165 9.80 -15.79 3.32
CA CYS A 165 10.63 -14.73 3.84
C CYS A 165 10.18 -14.43 5.28
N GLU A 166 11.12 -14.22 6.18
CA GLU A 166 10.88 -13.78 7.55
C GLU A 166 10.73 -12.26 7.60
N LEU A 167 9.67 -11.76 8.23
CA LEU A 167 9.48 -10.34 8.50
C LEU A 167 9.80 -10.05 9.97
N VAL A 168 10.84 -9.26 10.21
CA VAL A 168 11.23 -8.78 11.55
C VAL A 168 10.82 -7.32 11.67
N VAL A 169 10.02 -7.00 12.68
CA VAL A 169 9.64 -5.63 13.01
C VAL A 169 10.44 -5.20 14.24
N VAL A 170 11.36 -4.26 14.07
CA VAL A 170 12.20 -3.75 15.17
C VAL A 170 11.55 -2.54 15.83
N ASP A 171 11.65 -2.45 17.15
CA ASP A 171 11.18 -1.28 17.90
C ASP A 171 11.95 -0.04 17.45
N ARG A 172 11.24 1.09 17.34
CA ARG A 172 11.76 2.40 16.97
C ARG A 172 12.88 2.91 17.88
N PHE A 173 12.96 2.40 19.11
CA PHE A 173 14.00 2.75 20.09
C PHE A 173 15.16 1.76 20.13
N PHE A 174 15.20 0.78 19.22
CA PHE A 174 16.35 -0.11 19.11
C PHE A 174 17.58 0.72 18.69
N PRO A 175 18.65 0.77 19.49
CA PRO A 175 19.82 1.56 19.16
C PRO A 175 20.52 0.95 17.94
N SER A 176 20.60 1.70 16.85
CA SER A 176 21.33 1.33 15.62
C SER A 176 22.84 1.14 15.83
N SER A 177 23.34 1.39 17.04
CA SER A 177 24.73 1.17 17.47
C SER A 177 24.97 -0.20 18.12
N LEU A 178 23.95 -1.05 18.28
CA LEU A 178 24.15 -2.47 18.58
C LEU A 178 23.95 -3.25 17.29
N ASP A 179 25.06 -3.66 16.69
CA ASP A 179 25.11 -4.53 15.53
C ASP A 179 24.21 -5.77 15.73
N LEU A 180 23.27 -5.96 14.82
CA LEU A 180 22.72 -7.27 14.49
C LEU A 180 22.87 -7.50 12.99
N LEU A 181 24.14 -7.69 12.60
CA LEU A 181 24.59 -8.54 11.50
C LEU A 181 25.87 -9.26 11.96
#